data_AF-A0AA50YQD6-F1
#
_entry.id   AF-A0AA50YQD6-F1
#
_cell.length_a   1.000
_cell.length_b   1.000
_cell.length_c   1.000
_cell.angle_alpha   90.00
_cell.angle_beta   90.00
_cell.angle_gamma   90.00
#
_symmetry.space_group_name_H-M   'P 1'
#
loop_
_entity.id
_entity.type
_entity.pdbx_description
1 polymer ?
#
loop_
_entity_poly.entity_id
_entity_poly.type
_entity_poly.pdbx_seq_one_letter_code
_entity_poly.pdbx_strand_id
1 'polypeptide(L)' 'LQNPMVIHVYHPYRQPDGVNHCAAVNGHCSHLCLPAPRIGPYSPKVSCSCPNGLRLMPDNQMCV' A
#
# COMPACT_ATOMS: atom_id res chain seq x y z
N LEU A 1 7.62 15.27 -34.55
CA LEU A 1 6.68 14.54 -33.66
C LEU A 1 7.46 13.52 -32.82
N GLN A 2 8.37 13.99 -31.95
CA GLN A 2 9.13 13.15 -31.02
C GLN A 2 9.29 13.93 -29.72
N ASN A 3 8.23 13.92 -28.92
CA ASN A 3 8.22 14.57 -27.63
C ASN A 3 8.11 13.47 -26.56
N PRO A 4 9.24 13.00 -26.00
CA PRO A 4 9.19 12.02 -24.94
C PRO A 4 8.46 12.61 -23.73
N MET A 5 7.44 11.91 -23.23
CA MET A 5 6.64 12.38 -22.09
C MET A 5 7.31 12.10 -20.75
N VAL A 6 8.08 11.02 -20.65
CA VAL A 6 8.70 10.56 -19.40
C VAL A 6 10.01 9.84 -19.67
N ILE A 7 10.98 10.03 -18.77
CA ILE A 7 12.22 9.25 -18.69
C ILE A 7 12.35 8.67 -17.27
N HIS A 8 12.77 7.41 -17.17
CA HIS A 8 13.03 6.74 -15.89
C HIS A 8 14.46 6.21 -15.83
N VAL A 9 15.04 6.25 -14.63
CA VAL A 9 16.35 5.67 -14.35
C VAL A 9 16.15 4.24 -13.85
N TYR A 10 16.75 3.26 -14.55
CA TYR A 10 16.72 1.85 -14.16
C TYR A 10 18.01 1.49 -13.42
N HIS A 11 17.96 1.39 -12.09
CA HIS A 11 19.09 1.01 -11.25
C HIS A 11 18.60 0.44 -9.91
N PRO A 12 19.18 -0.65 -9.35
CA PRO A 12 18.73 -1.25 -8.08
C PRO A 12 18.64 -0.27 -6.91
N TYR A 13 19.58 0.67 -6.78
CA TYR A 13 19.53 1.72 -5.74
C TYR A 13 18.32 2.65 -5.82
N ARG A 14 17.54 2.65 -6.91
CA ARG A 14 16.26 3.38 -6.98
C ARG A 14 15.13 2.65 -6.25
N GLN A 15 15.28 1.35 -5.99
CA GLN A 15 14.32 0.48 -5.30
C GLN A 15 15.07 -0.30 -4.21
N PRO A 16 15.48 0.36 -3.12
CA PRO A 16 16.15 -0.31 -2.02
C PRO A 16 15.24 -1.35 -1.36
N ASP A 17 15.85 -2.38 -0.77
CA ASP A 17 15.11 -3.41 -0.05
C ASP A 17 14.32 -2.81 1.11
N GLY A 18 13.07 -3.24 1.23
CA GLY A 18 12.15 -2.79 2.27
C GLY A 18 11.31 -3.95 2.78
N VAL A 19 10.69 -3.76 3.93
CA VAL A 19 9.79 -4.78 4.50
C VAL A 19 8.39 -4.59 3.92
N ASN A 20 7.90 -5.61 3.21
CA ASN A 20 6.49 -5.65 2.81
C ASN A 20 5.63 -6.11 3.99
N HIS A 21 5.01 -5.16 4.68
CA HIS A 21 4.13 -5.44 5.82
C HIS A 21 2.80 -6.12 5.44
N CYS A 22 2.43 -6.13 4.15
CA CYS A 22 1.25 -6.82 3.64
C CYS A 22 1.54 -8.28 3.23
N ALA A 23 2.81 -8.71 3.20
CA ALA A 23 3.20 -10.03 2.69
C ALA A 23 2.54 -11.19 3.44
N ALA A 24 2.35 -11.04 4.75
CA ALA A 24 1.65 -12.03 5.57
C ALA A 24 0.13 -11.84 5.44
N VAL A 25 -0.54 -12.79 4.80
CA VAL A 25 -2.02 -12.87 4.70
C VAL A 25 -2.66 -11.54 4.28
N ASN A 26 -2.05 -10.82 3.33
CA ASN A 26 -2.52 -9.50 2.87
C ASN A 26 -2.70 -8.49 4.02
N GLY A 27 -1.88 -8.54 5.07
CA GLY A 27 -2.05 -7.71 6.28
C GLY A 27 -3.39 -7.91 6.99
N HIS A 28 -4.01 -9.09 6.83
CA HIS A 28 -5.37 -9.42 7.25
C HIS A 28 -6.49 -8.59 6.59
N CYS A 29 -6.19 -7.88 5.50
CA CYS A 29 -7.19 -7.15 4.73
C CYS A 29 -7.98 -8.10 3.81
N SER A 30 -9.30 -7.88 3.76
CA SER A 30 -10.19 -8.62 2.84
C SER A 30 -9.92 -8.32 1.36
N HIS A 31 -9.52 -7.09 1.04
CA HIS A 31 -9.33 -6.63 -0.35
C HIS A 31 -7.96 -5.97 -0.54
N LEU A 32 -7.80 -4.68 -0.22
CA LEU A 32 -6.55 -3.95 -0.43
C LEU A 32 -5.80 -3.74 0.88
N CYS A 33 -4.52 -4.12 0.91
CA CYS A 33 -3.58 -3.76 1.97
C CYS A 33 -2.63 -2.67 1.47
N LEU A 34 -2.60 -1.53 2.14
CA LEU A 34 -1.81 -0.36 1.76
C LEU A 34 -0.85 0.03 2.90
N PRO A 35 0.37 0.52 2.60
CA PRO A 35 1.27 1.03 3.62
C PRO A 35 0.69 2.30 4.26
N ALA A 36 0.65 2.33 5.58
CA ALA A 36 0.16 3.48 6.33
C ALA A 36 1.29 4.50 6.62
N PRO A 37 0.99 5.82 6.64
CA PRO A 37 1.98 6.83 6.91
C PRO A 37 2.50 6.75 8.35
N ARG A 38 3.83 6.83 8.50
CA ARG A 38 4.51 6.80 9.80
C ARG A 38 4.63 8.22 10.36
N ILE A 39 3.62 8.65 11.10
CA ILE A 39 3.54 9.99 11.71
C ILE A 39 4.16 9.98 13.12
N GLY A 40 4.07 8.86 13.83
CA GLY A 40 4.64 8.69 15.16
C GLY A 40 5.02 7.25 15.47
N PRO A 41 5.55 6.99 16.67
CA PRO A 41 6.04 5.65 17.06
C PRO A 41 4.91 4.60 17.11
N TYR A 42 3.68 5.03 17.32
CA TYR A 42 2.49 4.17 17.41
C TYR A 42 1.68 4.13 16.11
N SER A 43 2.16 4.73 15.02
CA SER A 43 1.44 4.66 13.74
C SER A 43 1.37 3.22 13.25
N PRO A 44 0.20 2.77 12.76
CA PRO A 44 0.09 1.46 12.13
C PRO A 44 1.01 1.39 10.91
N LYS A 45 1.46 0.19 10.57
CA LYS A 45 2.32 -0.04 9.40
C LYS A 45 1.52 -0.24 8.11
N VAL A 46 0.27 -0.68 8.26
CA VAL A 46 -0.65 -1.00 7.17
C VAL A 46 -2.04 -0.43 7.46
N SER A 47 -2.81 -0.19 6.40
CA SER A 47 -4.22 0.17 6.45
C SER A 47 -4.96 -0.60 5.36
N CYS A 48 -6.12 -1.16 5.70
CA CYS A 48 -6.98 -1.82 4.72
C CYS A 48 -7.85 -0.80 3.97
N SER A 49 -8.12 -1.06 2.70
CA SER A 49 -9.01 -0.26 1.87
C SER A 49 -9.95 -1.14 1.05
N CYS A 50 -11.13 -0.60 0.76
CA CYS A 50 -12.18 -1.31 0.03
C CYS A 50 -12.24 -0.83 -1.43
N PRO A 51 -12.59 -1.73 -2.36
CA PRO A 51 -12.97 -1.35 -3.71
C PRO A 51 -14.14 -0.36 -3.72
N ASN A 52 -14.30 0.35 -4.84
CA ASN A 52 -15.43 1.25 -5.03
C ASN A 52 -16.76 0.52 -4.84
N GLY A 53 -17.66 1.11 -4.04
CA GLY A 53 -18.99 0.53 -3.77
C GLY A 53 -19.07 -0.31 -2.49
N LEU A 54 -17.95 -0.59 -1.83
CA LEU A 54 -17.91 -1.27 -0.53
C LEU A 54 -17.41 -0.33 0.56
N ARG A 55 -17.74 -0.63 1.82
CA ARG A 55 -17.32 0.12 3.01
C ARG A 55 -16.50 -0.75 3.94
N LEU A 56 -15.46 -0.17 4.50
CA LEU A 56 -14.62 -0.82 5.50
C LEU A 56 -15.39 -0.96 6.81
N MET A 57 -15.40 -2.17 7.36
CA MET A 57 -16.02 -2.46 8.65
C MET A 57 -15.19 -1.89 9.82
N PRO A 58 -15.78 -1.73 11.03
CA PRO A 58 -15.07 -1.21 12.20
C PRO A 58 -13.88 -2.07 12.67
N ASP A 59 -13.78 -3.31 12.20
CA ASP A 59 -12.63 -4.19 12.41
C ASP A 59 -11.38 -3.75 11.62
N ASN A 60 -11.53 -2.75 10.74
CA ASN A 60 -10.53 -2.21 9.83
C ASN A 60 -9.91 -3.25 8.89
N GLN A 61 -10.61 -4.34 8.59
CA GLN A 61 -10.10 -5.46 7.79
C GLN A 61 -11.07 -5.89 6.69
N MET A 62 -12.35 -6.00 7.02
CA MET A 62 -13.38 -6.54 6.12
C MET A 62 -14.15 -5.44 5.39
N CYS A 63 -14.57 -5.71 4.17
CA CYS A 63 -15.39 -4.81 3.36
C CYS A 63 -16.78 -5.41 3.15
N VAL A 64 -17.81 -4.57 3.25
CA VAL A 64 -19.23 -4.92 3.00
C VAL A 64 -19.94 -3.84 2.19
#